data_AF-A0A6I7X0X5-F1
#
_entry.id   AF-A0A6I7X0X5-F1
#
_cell.length_a   1.000
_cell.length_b   1.000
_cell.length_c   1.000
_cell.angle_alpha   90.00
_cell.angle_beta   90.00
_cell.angle_gamma   90.00
#
_symmetry.space_group_name_H-M   'P 1'
#
loop_
_entity.id
_entity.type
_entity.pdbx_description
1 polymer ?
#
loop_
_entity_poly.entity_id
_entity_poly.type
_entity_poly.pdbx_seq_one_letter_code
_entity_poly.pdbx_strand_id
1 'polypeptide(L)'
;DLIKHFGVEASYDELLNAPSIKGVPGGGNDMEGLIAYSKSVCRAYEISRTIVDEQLESIVKGNVINPVRDWLSGIERSKTNNPVHELVDNLPVEDKEWVKVALYRWLIQCCAAADMSKHEGKHPNSVYKYENVLVLGGDNGLHKSSFIKYLLPTELHKYIRESAQFDAKDSDSMLNILRCWIPEIVDLGPALKGKGLPALKVFLAKEVDE
;
A
#
# COMPACT_ATOMS: atom_id res chain seq x y z
N ASP A 1 -9.20 -25.98 2.83
CA ASP A 1 -9.90 -25.15 1.84
C ASP A 1 -9.81 -25.83 0.48
N LEU A 2 -10.95 -25.99 -0.21
CA LEU A 2 -11.09 -26.76 -1.45
C LEU A 2 -10.23 -26.14 -2.57
N ILE A 3 -10.28 -24.82 -2.75
CA ILE A 3 -9.53 -24.13 -3.80
C ILE A 3 -8.01 -24.25 -3.62
N LYS A 4 -7.55 -24.21 -2.37
CA LYS A 4 -6.13 -24.40 -2.03
C LYS A 4 -5.62 -25.79 -2.38
N HIS A 5 -6.47 -26.83 -2.26
CA HIS A 5 -6.13 -28.18 -2.71
C HIS A 5 -5.84 -28.24 -4.22
N PHE A 6 -6.48 -27.38 -5.02
CA PHE A 6 -6.24 -27.25 -6.46
C PHE A 6 -5.17 -26.21 -6.83
N GLY A 7 -4.37 -25.75 -5.86
CA GLY A 7 -3.29 -24.80 -6.11
C GLY A 7 -3.75 -23.37 -6.37
N VAL A 8 -5.00 -23.04 -6.04
CA VAL A 8 -5.50 -21.66 -6.11
C VAL A 8 -5.28 -20.98 -4.77
N GLU A 9 -4.64 -19.81 -4.81
CA GLU A 9 -4.47 -18.94 -3.65
C GLU A 9 -5.44 -17.79 -3.76
N ALA A 10 -6.30 -17.63 -2.75
CA ALA A 10 -7.21 -16.51 -2.65
C ALA A 10 -7.11 -15.89 -1.25
N SER A 11 -6.93 -14.59 -1.22
CA SER A 11 -6.67 -13.80 -0.02
C SER A 11 -7.22 -12.39 -0.20
N TYR A 12 -7.35 -11.65 0.88
CA TYR A 12 -7.73 -10.25 0.84
C TYR A 12 -6.54 -9.37 1.23
N ASP A 13 -6.13 -8.49 0.31
CA ASP A 13 -5.02 -7.56 0.52
C ASP A 13 -5.52 -6.32 1.27
N GLU A 14 -5.10 -6.17 2.53
CA GLU A 14 -5.61 -5.09 3.40
C GLU A 14 -5.13 -3.69 2.99
N LEU A 15 -4.01 -3.58 2.24
CA LEU A 15 -3.51 -2.29 1.75
C LEU A 15 -4.19 -1.85 0.46
N LEU A 16 -4.47 -2.79 -0.44
CA LEU A 16 -5.20 -2.49 -1.69
C LEU A 16 -6.71 -2.50 -1.51
N ASN A 17 -7.21 -2.99 -0.37
CA ASN A 17 -8.64 -3.20 -0.10
C ASN A 17 -9.29 -3.99 -1.26
N ALA A 18 -8.64 -5.09 -1.64
CA ALA A 18 -9.02 -5.87 -2.82
C ALA A 18 -8.64 -7.35 -2.67
N PRO A 19 -9.36 -8.27 -3.33
CA PRO A 19 -8.94 -9.67 -3.44
C PRO A 19 -7.59 -9.81 -4.16
N SER A 20 -6.72 -10.66 -3.63
CA SER A 20 -5.49 -11.13 -4.26
C SER A 20 -5.65 -12.61 -4.58
N ILE A 21 -5.77 -12.91 -5.88
CA ILE A 21 -6.11 -14.23 -6.41
C ILE A 21 -4.99 -14.66 -7.36
N LYS A 22 -4.54 -15.91 -7.23
CA LYS A 22 -3.51 -16.50 -8.07
C LYS A 22 -3.80 -17.97 -8.35
N GLY A 23 -3.31 -18.44 -9.50
CA GLY A 23 -3.33 -19.85 -9.84
C GLY A 23 -4.66 -20.35 -10.38
N VAL A 24 -5.61 -19.47 -10.73
CA VAL A 24 -6.87 -19.89 -11.37
C VAL A 24 -6.56 -20.42 -12.77
N PRO A 25 -6.87 -21.69 -13.08
CA PRO A 25 -6.63 -22.24 -14.42
C PRO A 25 -7.35 -21.43 -15.50
N GLY A 26 -6.61 -21.06 -16.56
CA GLY A 26 -7.14 -20.27 -17.68
C GLY A 26 -7.02 -18.74 -17.51
N GLY A 27 -6.46 -18.23 -16.42
CA GLY A 27 -6.02 -16.82 -16.31
C GLY A 27 -7.02 -15.83 -15.70
N GLY A 28 -8.17 -16.30 -15.18
CA GLY A 28 -9.16 -15.47 -14.48
C GLY A 28 -8.81 -15.24 -13.01
N ASN A 29 -7.75 -14.47 -12.74
CA ASN A 29 -7.29 -14.14 -11.38
C ASN A 29 -8.09 -12.99 -10.74
N ASP A 30 -9.41 -13.04 -10.87
CA ASP A 30 -10.37 -12.13 -10.25
C ASP A 30 -11.48 -12.94 -9.55
N MET A 31 -12.38 -12.25 -8.87
CA MET A 31 -13.45 -12.93 -8.11
C MET A 31 -14.40 -13.70 -9.03
N GLU A 32 -14.70 -13.20 -10.22
CA GLU A 32 -15.61 -13.86 -11.16
C GLU A 32 -15.02 -15.17 -11.68
N GLY A 33 -13.74 -15.13 -12.08
CA GLY A 33 -12.97 -16.30 -12.50
C GLY A 33 -12.80 -17.31 -11.38
N LEU A 34 -12.54 -16.86 -10.15
CA LEU A 34 -12.47 -17.72 -8.98
C LEU A 34 -13.81 -18.40 -8.69
N ILE A 35 -14.94 -17.67 -8.75
CA ILE A 35 -16.28 -18.22 -8.56
C ILE A 35 -16.57 -19.27 -9.64
N ALA A 36 -16.33 -18.94 -10.91
CA ALA A 36 -16.58 -19.83 -12.03
C ALA A 36 -15.77 -21.13 -11.91
N TYR A 37 -14.47 -21.01 -11.61
CA TYR A 37 -13.59 -22.15 -11.40
C TYR A 37 -14.04 -23.00 -10.20
N SER A 38 -14.32 -22.37 -9.05
CA SER A 38 -14.77 -23.06 -7.84
C SER A 38 -16.07 -23.83 -8.08
N LYS A 39 -17.04 -23.25 -8.81
CA LYS A 39 -18.28 -23.95 -9.19
C LYS A 39 -18.03 -25.14 -10.11
N SER A 40 -17.06 -25.04 -11.01
CA SER A 40 -16.65 -26.14 -11.89
C SER A 40 -16.05 -27.30 -11.08
N VAL A 41 -15.16 -26.99 -10.14
CA VAL A 41 -14.58 -27.97 -9.19
C VAL A 41 -15.67 -28.62 -8.35
N CYS A 42 -16.57 -27.83 -7.74
CA CYS A 42 -17.68 -28.39 -6.96
C CYS A 42 -18.51 -29.39 -7.78
N ARG A 43 -18.80 -29.07 -9.05
CA ARG A 43 -19.51 -29.98 -9.95
C ARG A 43 -18.75 -31.29 -10.19
N ALA A 44 -17.44 -31.24 -10.38
CA ALA A 44 -16.61 -32.42 -10.65
C ALA A 44 -16.53 -33.39 -9.45
N TYR A 45 -16.71 -32.87 -8.23
CA TYR A 45 -16.65 -33.64 -6.98
C TYR A 45 -18.03 -33.83 -6.33
N GLU A 46 -19.12 -33.55 -7.05
CA GLU A 46 -20.50 -33.69 -6.57
C GLU A 46 -20.80 -32.86 -5.29
N ILE A 47 -20.10 -31.74 -5.12
CA ILE A 47 -20.30 -30.78 -4.04
C ILE A 47 -21.33 -29.73 -4.48
N SER A 48 -22.17 -29.26 -3.55
CA SER A 48 -23.11 -28.17 -3.81
C SER A 48 -22.40 -26.89 -4.26
N ARG A 49 -22.83 -26.34 -5.39
CA ARG A 49 -22.30 -25.08 -5.94
C ARG A 49 -22.75 -23.85 -5.14
N THR A 50 -23.84 -23.95 -4.39
CA THR A 50 -24.37 -22.86 -3.56
C THR A 50 -23.37 -22.43 -2.48
N ILE A 51 -22.54 -23.38 -2.00
CA ILE A 51 -21.48 -23.09 -1.02
C ILE A 51 -20.49 -22.05 -1.56
N VAL A 52 -20.22 -22.05 -2.86
CA VAL A 52 -19.33 -21.05 -3.48
C VAL A 52 -19.94 -19.65 -3.36
N ASP A 53 -21.22 -19.53 -3.67
CA ASP A 53 -21.93 -18.24 -3.62
C ASP A 53 -22.08 -17.72 -2.19
N GLU A 54 -22.25 -18.62 -1.22
CA GLU A 54 -22.49 -18.25 0.18
C GLU A 54 -21.22 -17.99 0.98
N GLN A 55 -20.11 -18.68 0.67
CA GLN A 55 -18.95 -18.72 1.58
C GLN A 55 -17.66 -18.18 0.98
N LEU A 56 -17.49 -18.19 -0.35
CA LEU A 56 -16.19 -17.90 -0.97
C LEU A 56 -15.66 -16.52 -0.59
N GLU A 57 -16.51 -15.48 -0.66
CA GLU A 57 -16.10 -14.13 -0.25
C GLU A 57 -15.67 -14.06 1.21
N SER A 58 -16.40 -14.73 2.09
CA SER A 58 -16.10 -14.77 3.53
C SER A 58 -14.76 -15.46 3.78
N ILE A 59 -14.49 -16.55 3.06
CA ILE A 59 -13.20 -17.27 3.12
C ILE A 59 -12.06 -16.36 2.66
N VAL A 60 -12.24 -15.66 1.53
CA VAL A 60 -11.22 -14.73 0.99
C VAL A 60 -10.97 -13.58 1.98
N LYS A 61 -12.03 -12.96 2.51
CA LYS A 61 -11.95 -11.87 3.50
C LYS A 61 -11.38 -12.33 4.84
N GLY A 62 -11.54 -13.61 5.20
CA GLY A 62 -10.94 -14.22 6.38
C GLY A 62 -9.44 -14.50 6.22
N ASN A 63 -8.93 -14.58 5.00
CA ASN A 63 -7.51 -14.79 4.69
C ASN A 63 -6.84 -13.46 4.33
N VAL A 64 -6.69 -12.59 5.32
CA VAL A 64 -6.07 -11.27 5.15
C VAL A 64 -4.55 -11.38 5.01
N ILE A 65 -3.99 -10.70 4.01
CA ILE A 65 -2.55 -10.59 3.78
C ILE A 65 -2.10 -9.12 3.77
N ASN A 66 -0.83 -8.91 4.10
CA ASN A 66 -0.19 -7.61 3.99
C ASN A 66 1.27 -7.76 3.52
N PRO A 67 1.48 -7.88 2.20
CA PRO A 67 2.81 -8.18 1.68
C PRO A 67 3.87 -7.12 1.99
N VAL A 68 3.47 -5.86 2.17
CA VAL A 68 4.41 -4.79 2.55
C VAL A 68 4.85 -4.96 4.01
N ARG A 69 3.92 -5.18 4.95
CA ARG A 69 4.26 -5.48 6.35
C ARG A 69 5.13 -6.71 6.46
N ASP A 70 4.77 -7.77 5.74
CA ASP A 70 5.47 -9.05 5.79
C ASP A 70 6.90 -8.89 5.23
N TRP A 71 7.07 -8.13 4.15
CA TRP A 71 8.39 -7.76 3.63
C TRP A 71 9.19 -6.95 4.64
N LEU A 72 8.63 -5.86 5.19
CA LEU A 72 9.29 -5.00 6.18
C LEU A 72 9.75 -5.79 7.41
N SER A 73 8.91 -6.72 7.89
CA SER A 73 9.21 -7.57 9.04
C SER A 73 10.33 -8.58 8.77
N GLY A 74 10.53 -8.96 7.51
CA GLY A 74 11.61 -9.85 7.07
C GLY A 74 12.90 -9.14 6.70
N ILE A 75 12.97 -7.80 6.76
CA ILE A 75 14.20 -7.07 6.46
C ILE A 75 15.21 -7.29 7.58
N GLU A 76 16.30 -7.95 7.25
CA GLU A 76 17.47 -8.07 8.12
C GLU A 76 18.55 -7.06 7.73
N ARG A 77 19.23 -6.53 8.74
CA ARG A 77 20.31 -5.59 8.53
C ARG A 77 21.53 -6.29 7.94
N SER A 78 21.82 -6.01 6.67
CA SER A 78 22.94 -6.62 5.94
C SER A 78 24.28 -5.92 6.15
N LYS A 79 24.30 -4.67 6.63
CA LYS A 79 25.50 -3.86 6.85
C LYS A 79 25.45 -3.11 8.19
N THR A 80 26.62 -2.85 8.77
CA THR A 80 26.76 -2.09 10.02
C THR A 80 26.41 -0.61 9.86
N ASN A 81 26.62 -0.06 8.67
CA ASN A 81 26.38 1.34 8.38
C ASN A 81 24.88 1.68 8.44
N ASN A 82 24.57 2.97 8.52
CA ASN A 82 23.19 3.44 8.57
C ASN A 82 22.68 3.70 7.13
N PRO A 83 21.73 2.91 6.61
CA PRO A 83 21.33 2.99 5.20
C PRO A 83 20.64 4.32 4.86
N VAL A 84 19.92 4.92 5.80
CA VAL A 84 19.28 6.23 5.59
C VAL A 84 20.33 7.32 5.46
N HIS A 85 21.38 7.27 6.28
CA HIS A 85 22.47 8.24 6.20
C HIS A 85 23.23 8.09 4.88
N GLU A 86 23.58 6.87 4.50
CA GLU A 86 24.25 6.59 3.23
C GLU A 86 23.42 7.10 2.04
N LEU A 87 22.10 6.88 2.04
CA LEU A 87 21.21 7.39 1.01
C LEU A 87 21.27 8.92 0.94
N VAL A 88 21.08 9.63 2.06
CA VAL A 88 21.08 11.10 2.09
C VAL A 88 22.44 11.69 1.74
N ASP A 89 23.53 11.04 2.14
CA ASP A 89 24.88 11.49 1.81
C ASP A 89 25.17 11.42 0.30
N ASN A 90 24.41 10.63 -0.47
CA ASN A 90 24.48 10.56 -1.93
C ASN A 90 23.46 11.46 -2.65
N LEU A 91 22.53 12.12 -1.93
CA LEU A 91 21.56 13.02 -2.55
C LEU A 91 22.20 14.40 -2.84
N PRO A 92 21.85 15.03 -3.97
CA PRO A 92 22.31 16.38 -4.32
C PRO A 92 21.49 17.45 -3.58
N VAL A 93 21.59 17.45 -2.25
CA VAL A 93 20.87 18.37 -1.35
C VAL A 93 21.86 19.14 -0.48
N GLU A 94 21.55 20.40 -0.18
CA GLU A 94 22.43 21.27 0.60
C GLU A 94 22.46 20.88 2.09
N ASP A 95 21.28 20.79 2.72
CA ASP A 95 21.15 20.49 4.15
C ASP A 95 20.91 19.00 4.41
N LYS A 96 22.00 18.22 4.40
CA LYS A 96 21.97 16.78 4.63
C LYS A 96 21.44 16.40 6.01
N GLU A 97 21.75 17.19 7.04
CA GLU A 97 21.31 16.88 8.41
C GLU A 97 19.80 17.07 8.56
N TRP A 98 19.26 18.15 7.99
CA TRP A 98 17.81 18.33 7.92
C TRP A 98 17.12 17.22 7.12
N VAL A 99 17.68 16.86 5.96
CA VAL A 99 17.10 15.81 5.10
C VAL A 99 17.10 14.44 5.80
N LYS A 100 18.13 14.12 6.59
CA LYS A 100 18.13 12.91 7.44
C LYS A 100 16.93 12.92 8.39
N VAL A 101 16.68 14.03 9.09
CA VAL A 101 15.53 14.16 10.03
C VAL A 101 14.20 14.00 9.29
N ALA A 102 14.03 14.71 8.16
CA ALA A 102 12.81 14.66 7.37
C ALA A 102 12.54 13.24 6.85
N LEU A 103 13.57 12.58 6.30
CA LEU A 103 13.46 11.24 5.74
C LEU A 103 13.16 10.20 6.83
N TYR A 104 13.76 10.31 8.02
CA TYR A 104 13.42 9.43 9.13
C TYR A 104 11.95 9.55 9.55
N ARG A 105 11.46 10.77 9.75
CA ARG A 105 10.05 10.98 10.13
C ARG A 105 9.09 10.39 9.11
N TRP A 106 9.39 10.60 7.83
CA TRP A 106 8.60 10.06 6.74
C TRP A 106 8.68 8.53 6.64
N LEU A 107 9.87 7.93 6.71
CA LEU A 107 10.05 6.47 6.66
C LEU A 107 9.38 5.75 7.85
N ILE A 108 9.49 6.29 9.05
CA ILE A 108 8.80 5.74 10.24
C ILE A 108 7.29 5.74 10.01
N GLN A 109 6.76 6.83 9.44
CA GLN A 109 5.35 6.92 9.07
C GLN A 109 4.97 5.89 8.01
N CYS A 110 5.79 5.67 6.98
CA CYS A 110 5.54 4.64 5.98
C CYS A 110 5.48 3.24 6.62
N CYS A 111 6.38 2.91 7.55
CA CYS A 111 6.33 1.64 8.28
C CYS A 111 5.04 1.52 9.10
N ALA A 112 4.65 2.58 9.82
CA ALA A 112 3.42 2.58 10.60
C ALA A 112 2.17 2.43 9.71
N ALA A 113 2.14 3.09 8.55
CA ALA A 113 1.04 2.98 7.58
C ALA A 113 0.97 1.57 6.97
N ALA A 114 2.11 0.98 6.59
CA ALA A 114 2.16 -0.40 6.08
C ALA A 114 1.59 -1.41 7.08
N ASP A 115 1.88 -1.21 8.37
CA ASP A 115 1.40 -2.08 9.44
C ASP A 115 0.00 -1.71 9.96
N MET A 116 -0.66 -0.71 9.34
CA MET A 116 -1.94 -0.14 9.81
C MET A 116 -1.88 0.27 11.29
N SER A 117 -0.69 0.63 11.77
CA SER A 117 -0.39 0.98 13.17
C SER A 117 -0.83 -0.08 14.19
N LYS A 118 -0.77 -1.36 13.81
CA LYS A 118 -1.08 -2.51 14.68
C LYS A 118 0.11 -2.96 15.54
N HIS A 119 1.29 -2.36 15.33
CA HIS A 119 2.54 -2.76 15.96
C HIS A 119 2.47 -2.76 17.49
N GLU A 120 2.88 -3.87 18.11
CA GLU A 120 2.82 -4.06 19.56
C GLU A 120 3.74 -3.09 20.33
N GLY A 121 4.81 -2.60 19.71
CA GLY A 121 5.76 -1.64 20.29
C GLY A 121 5.37 -0.16 20.17
N LYS A 122 4.15 0.16 19.71
CA LYS A 122 3.73 1.55 19.55
C LYS A 122 3.60 2.26 20.90
N HIS A 123 3.87 3.56 20.91
CA HIS A 123 3.67 4.38 22.10
C HIS A 123 2.17 4.38 22.48
N PRO A 124 1.77 4.25 23.77
CA PRO A 124 0.37 4.15 24.17
C PRO A 124 -0.51 5.32 23.70
N ASN A 125 0.09 6.50 23.55
CA ASN A 125 -0.58 7.73 23.09
C ASN A 125 -0.42 7.99 21.59
N SER A 126 0.05 7.01 20.80
CA SER A 126 0.15 7.17 19.35
C SER A 126 -1.24 7.29 18.73
N VAL A 127 -1.41 8.26 17.83
CA VAL A 127 -2.64 8.45 17.06
C VAL A 127 -2.41 7.96 15.64
N TYR A 128 -3.44 7.40 15.01
CA TYR A 128 -3.41 6.89 13.63
C TYR A 128 -3.41 8.02 12.58
N LYS A 129 -2.41 8.90 12.64
CA LYS A 129 -2.27 10.06 11.75
C LYS A 129 -0.96 10.01 10.99
N TYR A 130 -1.06 10.23 9.68
CA TYR A 130 0.07 10.13 8.75
C TYR A 130 0.30 11.49 8.07
N GLU A 131 0.67 12.50 8.88
CA GLU A 131 0.70 13.91 8.46
C GLU A 131 1.98 14.36 7.75
N ASN A 132 3.04 13.55 7.80
CA ASN A 132 4.31 13.89 7.16
C ASN A 132 4.23 13.63 5.66
N VAL A 133 4.43 14.68 4.86
CA VAL A 133 4.51 14.62 3.40
C VAL A 133 5.96 14.87 2.97
N LEU A 134 6.55 13.90 2.27
CA LEU A 134 7.87 14.08 1.65
C LEU A 134 7.72 14.85 0.34
N VAL A 135 8.37 16.01 0.22
CA VAL A 135 8.37 16.82 -0.99
C VAL A 135 9.73 16.74 -1.66
N LEU A 136 9.78 16.17 -2.86
CA LEU A 136 10.99 16.11 -3.69
C LEU A 136 11.01 17.30 -4.65
N GLY A 137 11.81 18.33 -4.33
CA GLY A 137 12.01 19.52 -5.15
C GLY A 137 13.23 19.39 -6.08
N GLY A 138 13.23 20.13 -7.19
CA GLY A 138 14.36 20.22 -8.13
C GLY A 138 13.93 20.20 -9.59
N ASP A 139 14.89 20.25 -10.50
CA ASP A 139 14.66 20.30 -11.95
C ASP A 139 14.00 19.02 -12.50
N ASN A 140 13.41 19.15 -13.69
CA ASN A 140 12.83 18.01 -14.42
C ASN A 140 13.92 17.01 -14.82
N GLY A 141 13.56 15.73 -14.91
CA GLY A 141 14.49 14.66 -15.32
C GLY A 141 15.32 14.03 -14.19
N LEU A 142 15.20 14.50 -12.94
CA LEU A 142 15.92 13.93 -11.78
C LEU A 142 15.31 12.63 -11.21
N HIS A 143 14.49 11.91 -11.98
CA HIS A 143 13.85 10.65 -11.58
C HIS A 143 13.09 10.69 -10.23
N LYS A 144 12.56 11.87 -9.85
CA LYS A 144 11.88 12.10 -8.57
C LYS A 144 10.71 11.12 -8.34
N SER A 145 9.89 10.89 -9.36
CA SER A 145 8.76 9.95 -9.30
C SER A 145 9.20 8.50 -9.12
N SER A 146 10.30 8.10 -9.78
CA SER A 146 10.82 6.74 -9.69
C SER A 146 11.66 6.50 -8.43
N PHE A 147 12.06 7.54 -7.70
CA PHE A 147 12.95 7.45 -6.54
C PHE A 147 12.45 6.43 -5.50
N ILE A 148 11.17 6.53 -5.11
CA ILE A 148 10.59 5.61 -4.12
C ILE A 148 10.56 4.17 -4.62
N LYS A 149 10.26 3.94 -5.91
CA LYS A 149 10.29 2.61 -6.50
C LYS A 149 11.68 1.99 -6.50
N TYR A 150 12.74 2.80 -6.66
CA TYR A 150 14.12 2.29 -6.59
C TYR A 150 14.53 1.85 -5.19
N LEU A 151 13.85 2.30 -4.14
CA LEU A 151 14.07 1.83 -2.77
C LEU A 151 13.40 0.48 -2.49
N LEU A 152 12.51 0.02 -3.39
CA LEU A 152 11.62 -1.11 -3.15
C LEU A 152 11.85 -2.23 -4.16
N PRO A 153 11.70 -3.50 -3.75
CA PRO A 153 11.67 -4.62 -4.68
C PRO A 153 10.48 -4.49 -5.64
N THR A 154 10.64 -5.01 -6.87
CA THR A 154 9.67 -4.83 -7.97
C THR A 154 8.28 -5.37 -7.62
N GLU A 155 8.21 -6.43 -6.82
CA GLU A 155 6.96 -7.05 -6.36
C GLU A 155 6.09 -6.10 -5.53
N LEU A 156 6.70 -5.10 -4.89
CA LEU A 156 6.01 -4.11 -4.09
C LEU A 156 5.63 -2.84 -4.85
N HIS A 157 6.07 -2.68 -6.10
CA HIS A 157 5.78 -1.47 -6.89
C HIS A 157 4.28 -1.25 -7.09
N LYS A 158 3.46 -2.31 -7.07
CA LYS A 158 1.99 -2.23 -7.16
C LYS A 158 1.33 -1.54 -5.96
N TYR A 159 2.03 -1.43 -4.82
CA TYR A 159 1.55 -0.70 -3.63
C TYR A 159 1.92 0.79 -3.68
N ILE A 160 2.65 1.23 -4.71
CA ILE A 160 2.98 2.63 -4.92
C ILE A 160 2.04 3.17 -6.00
N ARG A 161 1.30 4.24 -5.66
CA ARG A 161 0.42 4.91 -6.62
C ARG A 161 1.16 6.10 -7.19
N GLU A 162 1.70 5.96 -8.40
CA GLU A 162 2.26 7.09 -9.13
C GLU A 162 1.16 7.98 -9.68
N SER A 163 1.45 9.28 -9.79
CA SER A 163 0.58 10.24 -10.46
C SER A 163 -0.85 10.32 -9.94
N ALA A 164 -1.03 10.14 -8.62
CA ALA A 164 -2.31 10.33 -7.98
C ALA A 164 -2.71 11.82 -8.06
N GLN A 165 -3.93 12.09 -8.51
CA GLN A 165 -4.54 13.40 -8.39
C GLN A 165 -5.26 13.48 -7.04
N PHE A 166 -5.06 14.58 -6.31
CA PHE A 166 -5.76 14.83 -5.05
C PHE A 166 -6.91 15.81 -5.29
N ASP A 167 -8.14 15.30 -5.21
CA ASP A 167 -9.36 16.09 -5.09
C ASP A 167 -10.20 15.58 -3.91
N ALA A 168 -10.21 16.35 -2.83
CA ALA A 168 -10.95 16.01 -1.61
C ALA A 168 -12.47 15.91 -1.80
N LYS A 169 -13.02 16.30 -2.95
CA LYS A 169 -14.45 16.21 -3.28
C LYS A 169 -14.79 15.02 -4.17
N ASP A 170 -13.79 14.34 -4.72
CA ASP A 170 -13.98 13.21 -5.60
C ASP A 170 -13.67 11.92 -4.85
N SER A 171 -14.72 11.11 -4.61
CA SER A 171 -14.59 9.83 -3.91
C SER A 171 -13.64 8.86 -4.60
N ASP A 172 -13.59 8.87 -5.95
CA ASP A 172 -12.73 7.98 -6.71
C ASP A 172 -11.27 8.42 -6.63
N SER A 173 -11.00 9.73 -6.66
CA SER A 173 -9.69 10.30 -6.38
C SER A 173 -9.20 9.88 -4.99
N MET A 174 -10.05 10.04 -3.96
CA MET A 174 -9.71 9.65 -2.59
C MET A 174 -9.45 8.15 -2.45
N LEU A 175 -10.30 7.32 -3.04
CA LEU A 175 -10.16 5.87 -3.01
C LEU A 175 -8.87 5.40 -3.69
N ASN A 176 -8.45 6.05 -4.78
CA ASN A 176 -7.18 5.77 -5.45
C ASN A 176 -5.95 6.09 -4.58
N ILE A 177 -6.05 7.12 -3.73
CA ILE A 177 -5.00 7.49 -2.77
C ILE A 177 -4.98 6.52 -1.58
N LEU A 178 -6.16 6.12 -1.09
CA LEU A 178 -6.29 5.24 0.08
C LEU A 178 -5.98 3.76 -0.23
N ARG A 179 -6.21 3.30 -1.47
CA ARG A 179 -5.93 1.92 -1.91
C ARG A 179 -4.49 1.74 -2.41
N CYS A 180 -3.54 2.21 -1.62
CA CYS A 180 -2.11 1.99 -1.83
C CYS A 180 -1.34 2.23 -0.52
N TRP A 181 -0.06 1.85 -0.50
CA TRP A 181 0.81 2.15 0.63
C TRP A 181 1.40 3.57 0.56
N ILE A 182 1.91 3.97 -0.60
CA ILE A 182 2.53 5.29 -0.79
C ILE A 182 1.93 5.93 -2.04
N PRO A 183 1.07 6.95 -1.88
CA PRO A 183 0.59 7.76 -2.99
C PRO A 183 1.59 8.87 -3.32
N GLU A 184 2.03 8.92 -4.59
CA GLU A 184 2.71 10.08 -5.16
C GLU A 184 1.67 11.03 -5.73
N ILE A 185 1.46 12.15 -5.03
CA ILE A 185 0.54 13.20 -5.47
C ILE A 185 1.26 14.08 -6.49
N VAL A 186 0.76 14.10 -7.72
CA VAL A 186 1.26 15.02 -8.76
C VAL A 186 0.64 16.40 -8.57
N ASP A 187 1.42 17.42 -8.91
CA ASP A 187 1.02 18.82 -8.85
C ASP A 187 0.53 19.24 -7.46
N LEU A 188 1.43 19.14 -6.49
CA LEU A 188 1.25 19.73 -5.16
C LEU A 188 1.06 21.26 -5.21
N GLY A 189 1.28 21.93 -6.35
CA GLY A 189 1.20 23.39 -6.48
C GLY A 189 -0.17 23.96 -6.07
N PRO A 190 -1.28 23.52 -6.68
CA PRO A 190 -2.64 23.86 -6.25
C PRO A 190 -2.98 23.39 -4.84
N ALA A 191 -2.55 22.17 -4.46
CA ALA A 191 -2.82 21.60 -3.13
C ALA A 191 -2.09 22.34 -1.99
N LEU A 192 -0.96 23.00 -2.27
CA LEU A 192 -0.17 23.76 -1.30
C LEU A 192 -0.52 25.26 -1.29
N LYS A 193 -1.45 25.72 -2.15
CA LYS A 193 -1.84 27.14 -2.28
C LYS A 193 -3.32 27.36 -1.98
N GLY A 194 -3.63 28.55 -1.44
CA GLY A 194 -5.01 29.00 -1.25
C GLY A 194 -5.88 28.02 -0.45
N LYS A 195 -7.00 27.59 -1.05
CA LYS A 195 -7.97 26.67 -0.41
C LYS A 195 -7.55 25.19 -0.43
N GLY A 196 -6.51 24.82 -1.18
CA GLY A 196 -6.01 23.43 -1.25
C GLY A 196 -5.32 22.98 0.03
N LEU A 197 -4.53 23.86 0.66
CA LEU A 197 -3.75 23.51 1.85
C LEU A 197 -4.62 23.15 3.06
N PRO A 198 -5.72 23.87 3.36
CA PRO A 198 -6.67 23.43 4.38
C PRO A 198 -7.28 22.05 4.09
N ALA A 199 -7.66 21.77 2.84
CA ALA A 199 -8.26 20.48 2.47
C ALA A 199 -7.26 19.33 2.63
N LEU A 200 -6.00 19.53 2.21
CA LEU A 200 -4.92 18.56 2.42
C LEU A 200 -4.67 18.30 3.90
N LYS A 201 -4.62 19.33 4.74
CA LYS A 201 -4.46 19.18 6.20
C LYS A 201 -5.60 18.40 6.83
N VAL A 202 -6.85 18.68 6.43
CA VAL A 202 -8.02 17.94 6.90
C VAL A 202 -7.92 16.48 6.50
N PHE A 203 -7.53 16.20 5.25
CA PHE A 203 -7.32 14.83 4.79
C PHE A 203 -6.24 14.09 5.60
N LEU A 204 -5.06 14.68 5.75
CA LEU A 204 -3.93 14.08 6.47
C LEU A 204 -4.20 13.88 7.98
N ALA A 205 -5.12 14.66 8.56
CA ALA A 205 -5.50 14.57 9.96
C ALA A 205 -6.60 13.53 10.24
N LYS A 206 -7.16 12.87 9.21
CA LYS A 206 -8.16 11.80 9.38
C LYS A 206 -7.50 10.56 9.98
N GLU A 207 -8.23 9.90 10.88
CA GLU A 207 -7.81 8.65 11.54
C GLU A 207 -8.51 7.41 10.97
N VAL A 208 -9.68 7.62 10.35
CA VAL A 208 -10.54 6.57 9.81
C VAL A 208 -11.11 7.05 8.49
N ASP A 209 -11.20 6.14 7.52
CA ASP A 209 -11.93 6.36 6.27
C ASP A 209 -13.44 6.33 6.54
N GLU A 210 -14.22 7.18 5.86
CA GLU A 210 -15.69 7.20 5.95
C GLU A 210 -16.34 6.10 5.09
#